data_AF-A0A966PZA7-F1
#
_entry.id   AF-A0A966PZA7-F1
#
_cell.length_a   1.000
_cell.length_b   1.000
_cell.length_c   1.000
_cell.angle_alpha   90.00
_cell.angle_beta   90.00
_cell.angle_gamma   90.00
#
_symmetry.space_group_name_H-M   'P 1'
#
loop_
_entity.id
_entity.type
_entity.pdbx_description
1 polymer ?
#
loop_
_entity_poly.entity_id
_entity_poly.type
_entity_poly.pdbx_seq_one_letter_code
_entity_poly.pdbx_strand_id
1 'polypeptide(L)'
;MSDSSVNKAWQFNCVLESGEELKSWFYSDTKEDATHRIKQWFVAKLISLKEIDDPLEIRKKQVESDKIREALAKKRNEEFQARQKSNNSINE
;
A
#
# COMPACT_ATOMS: atom_id res chain seq x y z
N MET A 1 17.56 -26.24 8.41
CA MET A 1 16.10 -26.10 8.25
C MET A 1 15.72 -24.84 8.99
N SER A 2 15.37 -23.79 8.26
CA SER A 2 14.81 -22.58 8.86
C SER A 2 13.59 -22.28 8.00
N ASP A 3 12.44 -22.79 8.44
CA ASP A 3 11.15 -22.46 7.84
C ASP A 3 11.03 -20.93 7.85
N SER A 4 11.20 -20.35 6.67
CA SER A 4 10.81 -18.98 6.39
C SER A 4 9.32 -18.93 6.70
N SER A 5 8.95 -18.45 7.89
CA SER A 5 7.57 -18.13 8.19
C SER A 5 7.19 -16.98 7.27
N VAL A 6 6.63 -17.34 6.11
CA VAL A 6 6.13 -16.39 5.12
C VAL A 6 4.87 -15.81 5.74
N ASN A 7 5.05 -14.77 6.55
CA ASN A 7 3.97 -13.99 7.12
C ASN A 7 3.12 -13.45 5.97
N LYS A 8 1.91 -13.99 5.80
CA LYS A 8 0.95 -13.52 4.80
C LYS A 8 0.17 -12.34 5.38
N ALA A 9 -0.14 -11.35 4.55
CA ALA A 9 -1.00 -10.26 4.96
C ALA A 9 -2.47 -10.65 4.78
N TRP A 10 -3.29 -10.41 5.80
CA TRP A 10 -4.70 -10.73 5.81
C TRP A 10 -5.50 -9.48 6.09
N GLN A 11 -6.39 -9.12 5.16
CA GLN A 11 -7.41 -8.11 5.39
C GLN A 11 -8.65 -8.75 6.00
N PHE A 12 -9.20 -8.13 7.03
CA PHE A 12 -10.45 -8.56 7.64
C PHE A 12 -11.47 -7.42 7.71
N ASN A 13 -12.74 -7.82 7.70
CA ASN A 13 -13.86 -6.98 8.08
C ASN A 13 -14.65 -7.69 9.18
N CYS A 14 -14.91 -7.01 10.30
CA CYS A 14 -15.70 -7.54 11.39
C CYS A 14 -16.71 -6.51 11.93
N VAL A 15 -17.78 -6.99 12.55
CA VAL A 15 -18.72 -6.17 13.32
C VAL A 15 -18.43 -6.34 14.79
N LEU A 16 -18.17 -5.25 15.50
CA LEU A 16 -18.00 -5.22 16.95
C LEU A 16 -19.36 -5.45 17.65
N GLU A 17 -19.37 -5.77 18.94
CA GLU A 17 -20.63 -5.87 19.70
C GLU A 17 -21.44 -4.57 19.73
N SER A 18 -20.78 -3.42 19.58
CA SER A 18 -21.42 -2.12 19.44
C SER A 18 -22.23 -1.96 18.14
N GLY A 19 -22.08 -2.87 17.18
CA GLY A 19 -22.64 -2.78 15.83
C GLY A 19 -21.76 -2.01 14.84
N GLU A 20 -20.60 -1.51 15.28
CA GLU A 20 -19.64 -0.80 14.41
C GLU A 20 -18.88 -1.79 13.51
N GLU A 21 -18.73 -1.45 12.23
CA GLU A 21 -17.91 -2.19 11.29
C GLU A 21 -16.46 -1.74 11.33
N LEU A 22 -15.55 -2.67 11.58
CA LEU A 22 -14.11 -2.44 11.58
C LEU A 22 -13.46 -3.21 10.43
N LYS A 23 -12.79 -2.46 9.55
CA LYS A 23 -11.98 -3.01 8.45
C LYS A 23 -10.50 -2.71 8.69
N SER A 24 -9.69 -3.75 8.81
CA SER A 24 -8.24 -3.62 9.02
C SER A 24 -7.47 -4.80 8.42
N TRP A 25 -6.16 -4.85 8.65
CA TRP A 25 -5.30 -5.93 8.16
C TRP A 25 -4.17 -6.23 9.16
N PHE A 26 -3.62 -7.44 9.10
CA PHE A 26 -2.48 -7.87 9.92
C PHE A 26 -1.72 -9.03 9.26
N TYR A 27 -0.54 -9.35 9.77
CA TYR A 27 0.25 -10.49 9.31
C TYR A 27 -0.04 -11.76 10.12
N SER A 28 -0.18 -12.88 9.42
CA SER A 28 -0.40 -14.21 10.00
C SER A 28 0.09 -15.29 9.03
N ASP A 29 0.62 -16.38 9.57
CA ASP A 29 1.15 -17.49 8.78
C ASP A 29 0.03 -18.24 8.04
N THR A 30 -1.10 -18.45 8.71
CA THR A 30 -2.24 -19.22 8.18
C THR A 30 -3.56 -18.46 8.30
N LYS A 31 -4.54 -18.91 7.52
CA LYS A 31 -5.91 -18.38 7.56
C LYS A 31 -6.60 -18.73 8.89
N GLU A 32 -6.30 -19.91 9.42
CA GLU A 32 -6.83 -20.42 10.68
C GLU A 32 -6.35 -19.57 11.85
N ASP A 33 -5.05 -19.27 11.91
CA ASP A 33 -4.49 -18.38 12.94
C ASP A 33 -5.06 -16.96 12.82
N ALA A 34 -5.17 -16.45 11.59
CA ALA A 34 -5.79 -15.15 11.34
C ALA A 34 -7.24 -15.10 11.84
N THR A 35 -8.03 -16.14 11.54
CA THR A 35 -9.42 -16.22 11.99
C THR A 35 -9.51 -16.32 13.51
N HIS A 36 -8.62 -17.09 14.14
CA HIS A 36 -8.59 -17.27 15.59
C HIS A 36 -8.27 -15.96 16.31
N ARG A 37 -7.25 -15.23 15.84
CA ARG A 37 -6.84 -13.94 16.39
C ARG A 37 -7.94 -12.89 16.33
N ILE A 38 -8.65 -12.77 15.21
CA ILE A 38 -9.74 -11.78 15.08
C ILE A 38 -10.85 -12.08 16.09
N LYS A 39 -11.21 -13.35 16.26
CA LYS A 39 -12.24 -13.77 17.23
C LYS A 39 -11.82 -13.50 18.67
N GLN A 40 -10.54 -13.71 19.01
CA GLN A 40 -10.05 -13.48 20.37
C GLN A 40 -9.84 -12.01 20.71
N TRP A 41 -9.28 -11.20 19.79
CA TRP A 41 -8.91 -9.81 20.09
C TRP A 41 -10.07 -8.83 20.05
N PHE A 42 -11.00 -8.99 19.11
CA PHE A 42 -12.01 -7.97 18.87
C PHE A 42 -13.36 -8.28 19.49
N VAL A 43 -13.56 -9.48 20.07
CA VAL A 43 -14.88 -9.98 20.51
C VAL A 43 -15.93 -9.66 19.43
N ALA A 44 -15.59 -9.95 18.19
CA ALA A 44 -16.29 -9.42 17.02
C ALA A 44 -16.78 -10.55 16.11
N LYS A 45 -17.88 -10.29 15.41
CA LYS A 45 -18.38 -11.18 14.37
C LYS A 45 -17.60 -10.92 13.08
N LEU A 46 -16.72 -11.85 12.71
CA LEU A 46 -16.00 -11.80 11.44
C LEU A 46 -16.99 -11.86 10.27
N ILE A 47 -16.98 -10.84 9.41
CA ILE A 47 -17.76 -10.81 8.16
C ILE A 47 -16.94 -11.48 7.06
N SER A 48 -15.70 -11.06 6.89
CA SER A 48 -14.83 -11.56 5.82
C SER A 48 -13.36 -11.51 6.20
N LEU A 49 -12.61 -12.45 5.64
CA LEU A 49 -11.16 -12.56 5.77
C LEU A 49 -10.59 -12.90 4.40
N LYS A 50 -9.66 -12.08 3.91
CA LYS A 50 -9.05 -12.24 2.60
C LYS A 50 -7.53 -12.05 2.69
N GLU A 51 -6.79 -12.96 2.09
CA GLU A 51 -5.35 -12.79 1.88
C GLU A 51 -5.12 -11.64 0.89
N ILE A 52 -4.22 -10.73 1.25
CA ILE A 52 -3.85 -9.59 0.42
C ILE A 52 -2.34 -9.63 0.17
N ASP A 53 -1.91 -9.02 -0.92
CA ASP A 53 -0.49 -8.75 -1.15
C ASP A 53 0.05 -7.85 -0.03
N ASP A 54 1.34 -7.97 0.28
CA ASP A 54 1.97 -7.23 1.38
C ASP A 54 1.74 -5.71 1.20
N PRO A 55 0.94 -5.07 2.09
CA PRO A 55 0.62 -3.64 2.00
C PRO A 55 1.86 -2.75 2.05
N LEU A 56 2.91 -3.18 2.75
CA LEU A 56 4.16 -2.45 2.84
C LEU A 56 4.96 -2.55 1.55
N GLU A 57 4.99 -3.70 0.89
CA GLU A 57 5.61 -3.83 -0.43
C GLU A 57 4.86 -3.02 -1.49
N ILE A 58 3.52 -3.04 -1.46
CA ILE A 58 2.71 -2.20 -2.36
C ILE A 58 3.05 -0.73 -2.16
N ARG A 59 3.11 -0.25 -0.90
CA ARG A 59 3.49 1.13 -0.60
C ARG A 59 4.90 1.47 -1.07
N LYS A 60 5.89 0.58 -0.88
CA LYS A 60 7.26 0.81 -1.35
C LYS A 60 7.31 0.98 -2.88
N LYS A 61 6.65 0.08 -3.61
CA LYS A 61 6.54 0.14 -5.08
C LYS A 61 5.86 1.43 -5.53
N GLN A 62 4.81 1.85 -4.83
CA GLN A 62 4.12 3.11 -5.11
C GLN A 62 5.05 4.32 -4.92
N VAL A 63 5.78 4.38 -3.81
CA VAL A 63 6.73 5.46 -3.52
C VAL A 63 7.85 5.52 -4.57
N GLU A 64 8.37 4.38 -5.01
CA GLU A 64 9.36 4.32 -6.09
C GLU A 64 8.78 4.84 -7.42
N SER A 65 7.57 4.41 -7.77
CA SER A 65 6.86 4.90 -8.97
C SER A 65 6.63 6.41 -8.92
N ASP A 66 6.21 6.94 -7.77
CA ASP A 66 5.96 8.37 -7.56
C ASP A 66 7.25 9.19 -7.72
N LYS A 67 8.38 8.70 -7.19
CA LYS A 67 9.71 9.32 -7.38
C LYS A 67 10.12 9.37 -8.85
N ILE A 68 9.88 8.30 -9.60
CA ILE A 68 10.18 8.26 -11.05
C ILE A 68 9.32 9.31 -11.78
N ARG A 69 8.03 9.38 -11.45
CA ARG A 69 7.11 10.35 -12.05
C ARG A 69 7.54 11.79 -11.75
N GLU A 70 7.97 12.08 -10.52
CA GLU A 70 8.47 13.39 -10.13
C GLU A 70 9.76 13.76 -10.90
N ALA A 71 10.71 12.83 -11.00
CA ALA A 71 11.95 13.05 -11.74
C ALA A 71 11.69 13.32 -13.24
N LEU A 72 10.78 12.58 -13.86
CA LEU A 72 10.38 12.80 -15.25
C LEU A 72 9.68 14.15 -15.44
N ALA A 73 8.81 14.54 -14.51
CA ALA A 73 8.14 15.84 -14.55
C ALA A 73 9.15 17.00 -14.44
N LYS A 74 10.14 16.87 -13.56
CA LYS A 74 11.22 17.86 -13.40
C LYS A 74 12.03 18.00 -14.68
N LYS A 75 12.48 16.89 -15.28
CA LYS A 75 13.24 16.90 -16.54
C LYS A 75 12.45 17.55 -17.68
N ARG A 76 11.16 17.23 -17.80
CA ARG A 76 10.28 17.84 -18.81
C ARG A 76 10.17 19.36 -18.64
N ASN A 77 10.09 19.83 -17.40
CA ASN A 77 10.02 21.27 -17.11
C ASN A 77 11.35 21.97 -17.43
N GLU A 78 12.49 21.36 -17.11
CA GLU A 78 13.81 21.88 -17.45
C GLU A 78 14.01 21.99 -18.98
N GLU A 79 13.61 20.98 -19.75
CA GLU A 79 13.64 21.01 -21.22
C GLU A 79 12.73 22.11 -21.79
N PHE A 80 11.55 22.30 -21.21
CA PHE A 80 10.64 23.36 -21.62
C PHE A 80 11.23 24.75 -21.37
N GLN A 81 11.82 24.98 -20.18
CA GLN A 81 12.48 26.23 -19.84
C GLN A 81 13.71 26.51 -20.73
N ALA A 82 14.50 25.47 -21.04
CA ALA A 82 15.63 25.59 -21.96
C ALA A 82 15.18 26.04 -23.36
N ARG A 83 14.07 25.46 -23.87
CA ARG A 83 13.49 25.84 -25.17
C ARG A 83 12.90 27.26 -25.17
N GLN A 84 12.30 27.71 -24.07
CA GLN A 84 11.85 29.10 -23.96
C GLN A 84 13.01 30.09 -23.98
N LYS A 85 14.10 29.79 -23.25
CA LYS A 85 15.30 30.64 -23.25
C LYS A 85 15.96 30.70 -24.63
N SER A 86 16.07 29.57 -25.33
CA SER A 86 16.63 29.57 -26.69
C SER A 86 15.77 30.34 -27.69
N ASN A 87 14.44 30.27 -27.58
CA ASN A 87 13.55 31.01 -28.47
C ASN A 87 13.56 32.52 -28.20
N ASN A 88 13.75 32.95 -26.94
CA ASN A 88 13.88 34.38 -26.63
C ASN A 88 15.22 34.97 -27.08
N SER A 89 16.33 34.21 -27.06
CA SER A 89 17.63 34.69 -27.55
C SER A 89 17.77 34.77 -29.07
N ILE A 90 16.79 34.30 -29.85
CA ILE A 90 16.77 34.40 -31.32
C ILE A 90 16.03 35.67 -31.80
N ASN A 91 15.25 36.31 -30.91
CA ASN A 91 14.41 37.47 -31.23
C ASN A 91 14.98 38.81 -30.70
N GLU A 92 16.21 38.84 -30.18
CA GLU A 92 17.00 40.05 -29.93
C GLU A 92 18.05 40.25 -31.03
#